data_AF-A0A953DZZ0-F1
#
_entry.id   AF-A0A953DZZ0-F1
#
_cell.length_a   1.000
_cell.length_b   1.000
_cell.length_c   1.000
_cell.angle_alpha   90.00
_cell.angle_beta   90.00
_cell.angle_gamma   90.00
#
_symmetry.space_group_name_H-M   'P 1'
#
loop_
_entity.id
_entity.type
_entity.pdbx_description
1 polymer ?
#
loop_
_entity_poly.entity_id
_entity_poly.type
_entity_poly.pdbx_seq_one_letter_code
_entity_poly.pdbx_strand_id
1 'polypeptide(L)' 'MDSFFRLAAAGPLFFFSAWLLMLFAGVVAEDIGIRPFGYETSMVLTIGLWLVLAPAVGAIAQSRSKR' A
#
# COMPACT_ATOMS: atom_id res chain seq x y z
N MET A 1 -15.15 18.56 -7.63
CA MET A 1 -13.96 18.50 -8.50
C MET A 1 -12.79 17.80 -7.80
N ASP A 2 -12.51 18.07 -6.52
CA ASP A 2 -11.39 17.45 -5.77
C ASP A 2 -11.38 15.92 -5.73
N SER A 3 -12.55 15.28 -5.61
CA SER A 3 -12.65 13.82 -5.55
C SER A 3 -12.23 13.12 -6.85
N PHE A 4 -12.40 13.79 -8.01
CA PHE A 4 -12.04 13.24 -9.31
C PHE A 4 -10.52 13.31 -9.54
N PHE A 5 -9.88 14.42 -9.15
CA PHE A 5 -8.43 14.54 -9.18
C PHE A 5 -7.74 13.60 -8.18
N ARG A 6 -8.37 13.32 -7.03
CA ARG A 6 -7.91 12.28 -6.09
C ARG A 6 -7.92 10.89 -6.71
N LEU A 7 -8.93 10.57 -7.52
CA LEU A 7 -9.02 9.28 -8.21
C LEU A 7 -7.97 9.17 -9.32
N ALA A 8 -7.75 10.25 -10.09
CA ALA A 8 -6.71 10.29 -11.12
C ALA A 8 -5.29 10.20 -10.52
N ALA A 9 -5.06 10.80 -9.34
CA ALA A 9 -3.80 10.69 -8.61
C ALA A 9 -3.58 9.29 -8.01
N ALA A 10 -4.64 8.51 -7.78
CA ALA A 10 -4.53 7.18 -7.18
C ALA A 10 -3.74 6.20 -8.05
N GLY A 11 -3.82 6.32 -9.38
CA GLY A 11 -3.05 5.51 -10.32
C GLY A 11 -1.54 5.69 -10.14
N PRO A 12 -0.99 6.90 -10.37
CA PRO A 12 0.43 7.18 -10.16
C PRO A 12 0.92 6.86 -8.74
N LEU A 13 0.12 7.15 -7.72
CA LEU A 13 0.49 6.89 -6.33
C LEU A 13 0.59 5.38 -6.04
N PHE A 14 -0.26 4.56 -6.65
CA PHE A 14 -0.20 3.10 -6.54
C PHE A 14 1.13 2.55 -7.06
N PHE A 15 1.54 2.96 -8.27
CA PHE A 15 2.80 2.53 -8.87
C PHE A 15 4.01 3.00 -8.04
N PHE A 16 3.98 4.23 -7.55
CA PHE A 16 4.99 4.73 -6.63
C PHE A 16 5.05 3.93 -5.33
N SER A 17 3.90 3.57 -4.74
CA SER A 17 3.82 2.74 -3.53
C SER A 17 4.39 1.33 -3.74
N ALA A 18 4.08 0.69 -4.86
CA ALA A 18 4.64 -0.62 -5.22
C ALA A 18 6.15 -0.56 -5.42
N TRP A 19 6.66 0.49 -6.06
CA TRP A 19 8.10 0.69 -6.23
C TRP A 19 8.80 0.92 -4.89
N LEU A 20 8.21 1.73 -4.01
CA LEU A 20 8.74 1.96 -2.68
C LEU A 20 8.79 0.67 -1.86
N LEU A 21 7.71 -0.14 -1.92
CA LEU A 21 7.64 -1.43 -1.25
C LEU A 21 8.76 -2.37 -1.73
N MET A 22 9.02 -2.42 -3.04
CA MET A 22 10.11 -3.20 -3.62
C MET A 22 11.48 -2.80 -3.04
N LEU A 23 11.75 -1.49 -2.95
CA LEU A 23 13.02 -0.98 -2.42
C LEU A 23 13.21 -1.38 -0.96
N PHE A 24 12.22 -1.13 -0.12
CA PHE A 24 12.30 -1.48 1.30
C PHE A 24 12.39 -2.99 1.51
N ALA A 25 11.64 -3.78 0.75
CA ALA A 25 11.73 -5.23 0.81
C ALA A 25 13.12 -5.75 0.43
N GLY A 26 13.79 -5.12 -0.55
CA GLY A 26 15.18 -5.42 -0.86
C GLY A 26 16.13 -5.07 0.28
N VAL A 27 15.93 -3.92 0.95
CA VAL A 27 16.76 -3.49 2.09
C VAL A 27 16.62 -4.44 3.28
N VAL A 28 15.40 -4.89 3.60
CA VAL A 28 15.18 -5.80 4.74
C VAL A 28 15.31 -7.28 4.38
N ALA A 29 15.56 -7.63 3.11
CA ALA A 29 15.48 -9.00 2.61
C ALA A 29 16.32 -9.98 3.45
N GLU A 30 17.56 -9.59 3.79
CA GLU A 30 18.47 -10.40 4.58
C GLU A 30 18.03 -10.50 6.05
N ASP A 31 17.53 -9.40 6.64
CA ASP A 31 17.10 -9.34 8.03
C ASP A 31 15.89 -10.24 8.33
N ILE A 32 14.95 -10.32 7.38
CA ILE A 32 13.74 -11.15 7.52
C ILE A 32 13.84 -12.48 6.75
N GLY A 33 15.00 -12.79 6.17
CA GLY A 33 15.26 -14.08 5.51
C GLY A 33 14.41 -14.36 4.27
N ILE A 34 14.00 -13.30 3.54
CA ILE A 34 13.21 -13.44 2.30
C ILE A 34 14.09 -13.20 1.08
N ARG A 35 13.68 -13.76 -0.07
CA ARG A 35 14.29 -13.37 -1.35
C ARG A 35 13.72 -12.01 -1.76
N PRO A 36 14.55 -11.05 -2.20
CA PRO A 36 14.06 -9.80 -2.77
C PRO A 36 13.09 -10.11 -3.91
N PHE A 37 11.94 -9.45 -3.91
CA PHE A 37 10.91 -9.65 -4.94
C PHE A 37 10.86 -8.47 -5.90
N GLY A 38 10.47 -8.76 -7.15
CA GLY A 38 10.45 -7.79 -8.23
C GLY A 38 9.26 -6.81 -8.15
N TYR A 39 9.21 -5.90 -9.11
CA TYR A 39 8.18 -4.86 -9.17
C TYR A 39 6.77 -5.42 -9.35
N GLU A 40 6.59 -6.45 -10.18
CA GLU A 40 5.29 -7.11 -10.38
C GLU A 40 4.75 -7.73 -9.08
N THR A 41 5.59 -8.47 -8.36
CA THR A 41 5.24 -9.01 -7.04
C THR A 41 4.91 -7.90 -6.06
N SER A 42 5.66 -6.79 -6.12
CA SER A 42 5.39 -5.62 -5.28
C SER A 42 4.03 -4.99 -5.57
N MET A 43 3.59 -4.93 -6.83
CA MET A 43 2.24 -4.47 -7.18
C MET A 43 1.16 -5.36 -6.55
N VAL A 44 1.33 -6.68 -6.63
CA VAL A 44 0.38 -7.63 -6.01
C VAL A 44 0.32 -7.45 -4.51
N LEU A 45 1.48 -7.29 -3.84
CA LEU A 45 1.55 -7.04 -2.41
C LEU A 45 0.92 -5.70 -2.02
N THR A 46 1.11 -4.64 -2.82
CA THR A 46 0.43 -3.36 -2.59
C THR A 46 -1.08 -3.52 -2.64
N ILE A 47 -1.63 -4.25 -3.61
CA ILE A 47 -3.08 -4.53 -3.67
C ILE A 47 -3.53 -5.32 -2.44
N GLY A 48 -2.80 -6.38 -2.08
CA GLY A 48 -3.10 -7.19 -0.89
C GLY A 48 -3.12 -6.36 0.39
N LEU A 49 -2.12 -5.50 0.57
CA LEU A 49 -2.03 -4.59 1.71
C LEU A 49 -3.21 -3.61 1.75
N TRP A 50 -3.59 -3.04 0.60
CA TRP A 50 -4.76 -2.16 0.50
C TRP A 50 -6.05 -2.87 0.93
N LEU A 51 -6.26 -4.10 0.46
CA LEU A 51 -7.45 -4.89 0.81
C LEU A 51 -7.50 -5.23 2.30
N VAL A 52 -6.35 -5.49 2.93
CA VAL A 52 -6.25 -5.76 4.37
C VAL A 52 -6.44 -4.48 5.20
N LEU A 53 -5.85 -3.36 4.77
CA LEU A 53 -5.88 -2.11 5.53
C LEU A 53 -7.22 -1.38 5.43
N ALA A 54 -7.92 -1.44 4.30
CA ALA A 54 -9.20 -0.75 4.10
C ALA A 54 -10.23 -0.99 5.23
N PRO A 55 -10.53 -2.25 5.62
CA PRO A 55 -11.46 -2.51 6.73
C PRO A 55 -10.89 -2.09 8.09
N ALA A 56 -9.59 -2.28 8.33
CA ALA A 56 -8.95 -1.89 9.60
C ALA A 56 -9.00 -0.38 9.82
N VAL A 57 -8.68 0.41 8.79
CA VAL A 57 -8.79 1.87 8.81
C VAL A 57 -10.25 2.30 8.98
N GLY A 58 -11.19 1.63 8.30
CA GLY A 58 -12.63 1.88 8.44
C GLY A 58 -13.13 1.69 9.88
N ALA A 59 -12.70 0.62 10.55
CA ALA A 59 -13.05 0.35 11.94
C ALA A 59 -12.51 1.43 12.91
N ILE A 60 -11.26 1.87 12.72
CA ILE A 60 -10.65 2.92 13.54
C ILE A 60 -11.29 4.29 13.28
N ALA A 61 -11.58 4.61 12.01
CA ALA A 61 -12.23 5.87 11.66
C ALA A 61 -13.65 5.97 12.25
N GLN A 62 -14.42 4.88 12.23
CA GLN A 62 -15.73 4.83 12.88
C GLN A 62 -15.65 5.02 14.40
N SER A 63 -14.66 4.41 15.07
CA SER A 63 -14.52 4.56 16.54
C SER A 63 -14.21 6.00 16.94
N ARG A 64 -13.44 6.73 16.12
CA ARG A 64 -13.12 8.15 16.35
C ARG A 64 -14.32 9.07 16.13
N SER A 65 -15.17 8.80 15.14
CA SER A 65 -16.34 9.63 14.85
C SER A 65 -17.45 9.53 15.91
N LYS A 66 -17.41 8.50 16.76
CA LYS A 66 -18.41 8.28 17.82
C LYS A 66 -18.01 8.89 19.17
N ARG A 67 -16.80 9.45 19.28
CA ARG A 67 -16.28 10.19 20.43
C ARG A 67 -16.39 11.69 20.19
#